data_AF-A0A382PMQ2-F1
#
_entry.id   AF-A0A382PMQ2-F1
#
_cell.length_a   1.000
_cell.length_b   1.000
_cell.length_c   1.000
_cell.angle_alpha   90.00
_cell.angle_beta   90.00
_cell.angle_gamma   90.00
#
_symmetry.space_group_name_H-M   'P 1'
#
loop_
_entity.id
_entity.type
_entity.pdbx_description
1 polymer ?
#
loop_
_entity_poly.entity_id
_entity_poly.type
_entity_poly.pdbx_seq_one_letter_code
_entity_poly.pdbx_strand_id
1 'polypeptide(L)'
;PELSNWSGRTDFYYMHDWTTFYWAWWIAFSPFVGMFVARISTGRTVRAFILTTILAPSLIFMLWMTIFGHMAMVQYFDQGVLDIANSVRNFQPELTLFVFLGQFDFTLITSIVGITLVLVFFVTSMDSGSLIVDTMTAGGKISTPVIQRIFWCVALGLIGIALLLGGGLSSIQALALATAFPFSLIMFLMMVSLFLGLRSEAR
;
A
#
# COMPACT_ATOMS: atom_id res chain seq x y z
N PRO A 1 6.43 21.90 3.78
CA PRO A 1 7.48 22.08 2.75
C PRO A 1 8.78 21.32 3.07
N GLU A 2 9.16 21.21 4.34
CA GLU A 2 10.41 20.55 4.76
C GLU A 2 10.42 19.06 4.40
N LEU A 3 9.37 18.32 4.76
CA LEU A 3 9.24 16.89 4.45
C LEU A 3 9.04 16.60 2.95
N SER A 4 8.62 17.59 2.16
CA SER A 4 8.48 17.47 0.71
C SER A 4 9.76 17.83 -0.06
N ASN A 5 10.78 18.36 0.61
CA ASN A 5 12.06 18.66 -0.02
C ASN A 5 12.85 17.37 -0.22
N TRP A 6 13.62 17.30 -1.30
CA TRP A 6 14.46 16.16 -1.68
C TRP A 6 15.95 16.47 -1.59
N SER A 7 16.33 17.73 -1.37
CA SER A 7 17.72 18.19 -1.32
C SER A 7 18.02 18.91 0.01
N GLY A 8 19.27 18.80 0.48
CA GLY A 8 19.73 19.53 1.67
C GLY A 8 19.13 19.04 3.00
N ARG A 9 18.67 17.79 3.04
CA ARG A 9 18.05 17.17 4.23
C ARG A 9 19.09 16.50 5.12
N THR A 10 18.94 16.68 6.43
CA THR A 10 19.80 16.07 7.46
C THR A 10 19.31 14.67 7.87
N ASP A 11 18.04 14.35 7.60
CA ASP A 11 17.37 13.10 7.95
C ASP A 11 17.46 12.04 6.83
N PHE A 12 18.66 11.83 6.28
CA PHE A 12 18.88 10.97 5.11
C PHE A 12 18.32 9.55 5.28
N TYR A 13 18.57 8.92 6.43
CA TYR A 13 18.05 7.58 6.74
C TYR A 13 16.52 7.54 6.74
N TYR A 14 15.87 8.52 7.38
CA TYR A 14 14.41 8.59 7.40
C TYR A 14 13.82 8.80 6.00
N MET A 15 14.44 9.68 5.20
CA MET A 15 14.02 9.93 3.83
C MET A 15 14.16 8.67 2.96
N HIS A 16 15.24 7.90 3.11
CA HIS A 16 15.45 6.70 2.30
C HIS A 16 14.55 5.54 2.73
N ASP A 17 14.57 5.19 4.02
CA ASP A 17 13.93 3.98 4.54
C ASP A 17 12.41 4.09 4.59
N TRP A 18 11.86 5.30 4.72
CA TRP A 18 10.42 5.54 4.81
C TRP A 18 9.89 6.28 3.60
N THR A 19 10.37 7.50 3.37
CA THR A 19 9.75 8.38 2.35
C THR A 19 9.92 7.80 0.95
N THR A 20 11.15 7.42 0.59
CA THR A 20 11.48 6.88 -0.74
C THR A 20 10.82 5.51 -0.95
N PHE A 21 10.85 4.66 0.08
CA PHE A 21 10.16 3.37 0.05
C PHE A 21 8.65 3.52 -0.20
N TYR A 22 7.94 4.38 0.55
CA TYR A 22 6.51 4.56 0.35
C TYR A 22 6.19 5.17 -1.03
N TRP A 23 6.98 6.12 -1.52
CA TRP A 23 6.83 6.60 -2.89
C TRP A 23 6.96 5.47 -3.91
N ALA A 24 7.99 4.62 -3.76
CA ALA A 24 8.18 3.48 -4.63
C ALA A 24 7.01 2.48 -4.55
N TRP A 25 6.57 2.15 -3.34
CA TRP A 25 5.39 1.31 -3.11
C TRP A 25 4.18 1.86 -3.87
N TRP A 26 3.83 3.13 -3.64
CA TRP A 26 2.63 3.73 -4.23
C TRP A 26 2.72 3.79 -5.76
N ILE A 27 3.89 4.07 -6.32
CA ILE A 27 4.13 4.03 -7.77
C ILE A 27 3.91 2.61 -8.31
N ALA A 28 4.50 1.60 -7.67
CA ALA A 28 4.35 0.19 -8.09
C ALA A 28 2.90 -0.30 -7.99
N PHE A 29 2.12 0.19 -7.02
CA PHE A 29 0.70 -0.14 -6.83
C PHE A 29 -0.24 0.68 -7.71
N SER A 30 0.22 1.77 -8.31
CA SER A 30 -0.64 2.71 -9.03
C SER A 30 -1.43 2.10 -10.20
N PRO A 31 -0.95 1.11 -10.98
CA PRO A 31 -1.75 0.46 -12.02
C PRO A 31 -2.98 -0.25 -11.45
N PHE A 32 -2.77 -0.95 -10.34
CA PHE A 32 -3.79 -1.74 -9.67
C PHE A 32 -4.90 -0.82 -9.14
N VAL A 33 -4.51 0.19 -8.37
CA VAL A 33 -5.44 1.16 -7.79
C VAL A 33 -6.12 1.98 -8.89
N GLY A 34 -5.38 2.42 -9.90
CA GLY A 34 -5.91 3.23 -11.00
C GLY A 34 -7.02 2.52 -11.77
N MET A 35 -6.84 1.24 -12.10
CA MET A 35 -7.87 0.42 -12.75
C MET A 35 -9.12 0.26 -11.88
N PHE A 36 -8.95 -0.01 -10.58
CA PHE A 36 -10.07 -0.15 -9.66
C PHE A 36 -10.87 1.15 -9.54
N VAL A 37 -10.20 2.26 -9.25
CA VAL A 37 -10.84 3.57 -9.07
C VAL A 37 -11.51 4.03 -10.37
N ALA A 38 -10.91 3.77 -11.54
CA ALA A 38 -11.52 4.06 -12.83
C ALA A 38 -12.85 3.31 -13.04
N ARG A 39 -12.89 2.00 -12.74
CA ARG A 39 -14.10 1.17 -12.93
C ARG A 39 -15.28 1.67 -12.10
N ILE A 40 -15.06 1.97 -10.82
CA ILE A 40 -16.11 2.44 -9.90
C ILE A 40 -16.50 3.91 -10.11
N SER A 41 -15.78 4.64 -10.97
CA SER A 41 -15.97 6.08 -11.21
C SER A 41 -16.67 6.41 -12.53
N THR A 42 -17.19 5.39 -13.23
CA THR A 42 -17.92 5.58 -14.50
C THR A 42 -19.09 6.56 -14.32
N GLY A 43 -19.18 7.58 -15.19
CA GLY A 43 -20.24 8.59 -15.16
C GLY A 43 -20.02 9.76 -14.18
N ARG A 44 -18.89 9.83 -13.49
CA ARG A 44 -18.54 10.97 -12.60
C ARG A 44 -17.82 12.07 -13.38
N THR A 45 -18.00 13.33 -12.95
CA THR A 45 -17.19 14.44 -13.47
C THR A 45 -15.73 14.33 -12.99
N VAL A 46 -14.79 14.84 -13.79
CA VAL A 46 -13.36 14.83 -13.44
C VAL A 46 -13.11 15.49 -12.08
N ARG A 47 -13.80 16.60 -11.77
CA ARG A 47 -13.67 17.28 -10.47
C ARG A 47 -14.15 16.40 -9.31
N ALA A 48 -15.31 15.75 -9.45
CA ALA A 48 -15.84 14.87 -8.42
C ALA A 48 -14.94 13.63 -8.22
N PHE A 49 -14.41 13.09 -9.32
CA PHE A 49 -13.43 12.00 -9.29
C PHE A 49 -12.18 12.38 -8.49
N ILE A 50 -11.54 13.50 -8.81
CA ILE A 50 -10.31 13.94 -8.13
C ILE A 50 -10.57 14.18 -6.64
N LEU A 51 -11.62 14.93 -6.30
CA LEU A 51 -11.92 15.26 -4.91
C LEU A 51 -12.22 14.02 -4.07
N THR A 52 -13.03 13.10 -4.59
CA THR A 52 -13.38 11.87 -3.86
C THR A 52 -12.17 10.96 -3.69
N THR A 53 -11.35 10.83 -4.74
CA THR A 53 -10.17 9.94 -4.74
C THR A 53 -9.09 10.42 -3.78
N ILE A 54 -8.97 11.74 -3.58
CA ILE A 54 -8.02 12.31 -2.62
C ILE A 54 -8.61 12.31 -1.21
N LEU A 55 -9.80 12.89 -1.03
CA LEU A 55 -10.33 13.15 0.32
C LEU A 55 -10.75 11.88 1.05
N ALA A 56 -11.43 10.94 0.39
CA ALA A 56 -11.99 9.78 1.09
C ALA A 56 -10.89 8.88 1.69
N PRO A 57 -9.83 8.48 0.96
CA PRO A 57 -8.75 7.71 1.54
C PRO A 57 -7.96 8.53 2.58
N SER A 58 -7.66 9.80 2.31
CA SER A 58 -6.92 10.63 3.26
C SER A 58 -7.62 10.75 4.61
N LEU A 59 -8.94 10.93 4.63
CA LEU A 59 -9.70 11.00 5.88
C LEU A 59 -9.65 9.68 6.66
N ILE A 60 -9.81 8.54 5.98
CA ILE A 60 -9.72 7.23 6.61
C ILE A 60 -8.31 7.00 7.18
N PHE A 61 -7.27 7.31 6.43
CA PHE A 61 -5.89 7.21 6.89
C PHE A 61 -5.58 8.15 8.06
N MET A 62 -6.07 9.39 8.02
CA MET A 62 -5.91 10.33 9.14
C MET A 62 -6.59 9.81 10.40
N LEU A 63 -7.81 9.28 10.30
CA LEU A 63 -8.51 8.68 11.44
C LEU A 63 -7.72 7.48 11.99
N TRP A 64 -7.28 6.57 11.13
CA TRP A 64 -6.50 5.41 11.53
C TRP A 64 -5.18 5.80 12.22
N MET A 65 -4.38 6.65 11.59
CA MET A 65 -3.08 7.08 12.12
C MET A 65 -3.24 7.89 13.41
N THR A 66 -4.31 8.68 13.53
CA THR A 66 -4.60 9.42 14.76
C THR A 66 -4.96 8.47 15.88
N ILE A 67 -5.88 7.53 15.68
CA ILE A 67 -6.33 6.62 16.74
C ILE A 67 -5.19 5.69 17.18
N PHE A 68 -4.63 4.91 16.26
CA PHE A 68 -3.61 3.92 16.61
C PHE A 68 -2.28 4.56 16.96
N GLY A 69 -1.86 5.59 16.22
CA GLY A 69 -0.62 6.31 16.49
C GLY A 69 -0.66 7.04 17.83
N HIS A 70 -1.76 7.73 18.14
CA HIS A 70 -1.90 8.40 19.44
C HIS A 70 -1.90 7.40 20.60
N MET A 71 -2.64 6.29 20.47
CA MET A 71 -2.66 5.27 21.53
C MET A 71 -1.28 4.64 21.75
N ALA A 72 -0.52 4.36 20.69
CA ALA A 72 0.85 3.86 20.83
C ALA A 72 1.77 4.88 21.54
N MET A 73 1.57 6.17 21.28
CA MET A 73 2.32 7.23 21.95
C MET A 73 1.95 7.34 23.44
N VAL A 74 0.67 7.25 23.80
CA VAL A 74 0.21 7.22 25.20
C VAL A 74 0.82 6.03 25.94
N GLN A 75 0.82 4.85 25.34
CA GLN A 75 1.42 3.66 25.95
C GLN A 75 2.94 3.83 26.17
N TYR A 76 3.65 4.46 25.23
CA TYR A 76 5.08 4.70 25.35
C TYR A 76 5.44 5.81 26.35
N PHE A 77 4.83 6.99 26.22
CA PHE A 77 5.20 8.18 27.00
C PHE A 77 4.52 8.24 28.37
N ASP A 78 3.24 7.89 28.47
CA ASP A 78 2.46 8.06 29.70
C ASP A 78 2.48 6.80 30.56
N GLN A 79 2.43 5.63 29.94
CA GLN A 79 2.39 4.33 30.65
C GLN A 79 3.77 3.66 30.78
N GLY A 80 4.79 4.17 30.08
CA GLY A 80 6.15 3.63 30.12
C GLY A 80 6.31 2.24 29.49
N VAL A 81 5.37 1.81 28.64
CA VAL A 81 5.41 0.52 27.95
C VAL A 81 6.42 0.59 26.81
N LEU A 82 7.60 0.01 27.03
CA LEU A 82 8.69 0.03 26.05
C LEU A 82 8.57 -1.05 24.97
N ASP A 83 7.76 -2.08 25.19
CA ASP A 83 7.72 -3.27 24.34
C ASP A 83 7.33 -2.96 22.89
N ILE A 84 6.44 -1.97 22.67
CA ILE A 84 6.06 -1.54 21.32
C ILE A 84 7.23 -0.84 20.61
N ALA A 85 7.92 0.05 21.31
CA ALA A 85 9.09 0.72 20.73
C ALA A 85 10.22 -0.29 20.47
N ASN A 86 10.37 -1.29 21.35
CA ASN A 86 11.35 -2.34 21.20
C ASN A 86 11.02 -3.28 20.02
N SER A 87 9.75 -3.65 19.82
CA SER A 87 9.37 -4.50 18.68
C SER A 87 9.64 -3.82 17.34
N VAL A 88 9.40 -2.50 17.25
CA VAL A 88 9.74 -1.71 16.07
C VAL A 88 11.25 -1.60 15.87
N ARG A 89 12.02 -1.32 16.94
CA ARG A 89 13.49 -1.21 16.88
C ARG A 89 14.18 -2.53 16.52
N ASN A 90 13.59 -3.65 16.94
CA ASN A 90 14.10 -5.00 16.67
C ASN A 90 13.70 -5.51 15.28
N PHE A 91 13.11 -4.68 14.42
CA PHE A 91 12.65 -5.05 13.08
C PHE A 91 11.67 -6.24 13.09
N GLN A 92 10.76 -6.27 14.06
CA GLN A 92 9.66 -7.23 14.16
C GLN A 92 8.31 -6.54 13.96
N PRO A 93 8.06 -5.90 12.80
CA PRO A 93 6.81 -5.18 12.55
C PRO A 93 5.59 -6.11 12.58
N GLU A 94 5.74 -7.37 12.18
CA GLU A 94 4.67 -8.37 12.19
C GLU A 94 4.11 -8.68 13.58
N LEU A 95 4.93 -8.54 14.64
CA LEU A 95 4.50 -8.74 16.03
C LEU A 95 3.99 -7.44 16.69
N THR A 96 4.39 -6.29 16.15
CA THR A 96 4.17 -4.98 16.80
C THR A 96 2.68 -4.70 17.04
N LEU A 97 1.79 -5.09 16.12
CA LEU A 97 0.35 -4.93 16.31
C LEU A 97 -0.17 -5.73 17.52
N PHE A 98 0.31 -6.96 17.71
CA PHE A 98 -0.15 -7.83 18.79
C PHE A 98 0.45 -7.42 20.13
N VAL A 99 1.69 -6.95 20.15
CA VAL A 99 2.31 -6.35 21.34
C VAL A 99 1.52 -5.10 21.77
N PHE A 100 1.09 -4.28 20.81
CA PHE A 100 0.23 -3.12 21.07
C PHE A 100 -1.15 -3.53 21.63
N LEU A 101 -1.80 -4.53 21.02
CA LEU A 101 -3.09 -5.05 21.49
C LEU A 101 -2.98 -5.71 22.87
N GLY A 102 -1.80 -6.23 23.22
CA GLY A 102 -1.46 -6.84 24.51
C GLY A 102 -1.61 -5.91 25.71
N GLN A 103 -1.64 -4.60 25.49
CA GLN A 103 -1.80 -3.59 26.54
C GLN A 103 -3.27 -3.31 26.89
N PHE A 104 -4.22 -4.03 26.28
CA PHE A 104 -5.65 -3.86 26.51
C PHE A 104 -6.28 -5.11 27.14
N ASP A 105 -7.26 -4.92 28.03
CA ASP A 105 -7.89 -5.99 28.83
C ASP A 105 -8.49 -7.13 27.98
N PHE A 106 -8.91 -6.85 26.74
CA PHE A 106 -9.50 -7.86 25.82
C PHE A 106 -8.52 -8.38 24.76
N THR A 107 -7.22 -8.44 25.08
CA THR A 107 -6.13 -8.83 24.16
C THR A 107 -6.45 -10.07 23.31
N LEU A 108 -6.96 -11.14 23.91
CA LEU A 108 -7.22 -12.39 23.18
C LEU A 108 -8.25 -12.18 22.06
N ILE A 109 -9.35 -11.47 22.36
CA ILE A 109 -10.43 -11.21 21.42
C ILE A 109 -9.94 -10.27 20.32
N THR A 110 -9.27 -9.17 20.69
CA THR A 110 -8.76 -8.18 19.71
C THR A 110 -7.68 -8.78 18.81
N SER A 111 -6.83 -9.67 19.33
CA SER A 111 -5.82 -10.38 18.54
C SER A 111 -6.43 -11.37 17.56
N ILE A 112 -7.46 -12.14 17.95
CA ILE A 112 -8.18 -13.04 17.05
C ILE A 112 -8.85 -12.25 15.92
N VAL A 113 -9.50 -11.13 16.26
CA VAL A 113 -10.09 -10.23 15.27
C VAL A 113 -9.02 -9.67 14.34
N GLY A 114 -7.87 -9.24 14.88
CA GLY A 114 -6.73 -8.75 14.10
C GLY A 114 -6.22 -9.77 13.10
N ILE A 115 -5.97 -11.02 13.53
CA ILE A 115 -5.54 -12.10 12.64
C ILE A 115 -6.58 -12.36 11.55
N THR A 116 -7.86 -12.41 11.93
CA THR A 116 -8.96 -12.63 10.97
C THR A 116 -9.02 -11.52 9.93
N LEU A 117 -8.88 -10.25 10.34
CA LEU A 117 -8.87 -9.11 9.43
C LEU A 117 -7.66 -9.17 8.48
N VAL A 118 -6.46 -9.47 8.99
CA VAL A 118 -5.26 -9.62 8.15
C VAL A 118 -5.46 -10.71 7.11
N LEU A 119 -6.04 -11.86 7.49
CA LEU A 119 -6.35 -12.96 6.56
C LEU A 119 -7.37 -12.53 5.49
N VAL A 120 -8.45 -11.86 5.89
CA VAL A 120 -9.46 -11.36 4.95
C VAL A 120 -8.83 -10.37 3.97
N PHE A 121 -8.09 -9.37 4.47
CA PHE A 121 -7.41 -8.39 3.62
C PHE A 121 -6.41 -9.06 2.68
N PHE A 122 -5.65 -10.05 3.15
CA PHE A 122 -4.71 -10.79 2.33
C PHE A 122 -5.43 -11.54 1.21
N VAL A 123 -6.46 -12.32 1.52
CA VAL A 123 -7.22 -13.12 0.54
C VAL A 123 -7.91 -12.21 -0.48
N THR A 124 -8.58 -11.14 -0.04
CA THR A 124 -9.26 -10.19 -0.93
C THR A 124 -8.28 -9.43 -1.82
N SER A 125 -7.10 -9.05 -1.29
CA SER A 125 -6.06 -8.38 -2.06
C SER A 125 -5.42 -9.31 -3.09
N MET A 126 -5.19 -10.58 -2.74
CA MET A 126 -4.66 -11.59 -3.67
C MET A 126 -5.63 -11.87 -4.81
N ASP A 127 -6.93 -12.02 -4.52
CA ASP A 127 -7.96 -12.23 -5.54
C ASP A 127 -8.01 -11.03 -6.50
N SER A 128 -8.12 -9.81 -5.97
CA SER A 128 -8.15 -8.59 -6.77
C SER A 128 -6.87 -8.41 -7.58
N GLY A 129 -5.71 -8.62 -6.96
CA GLY A 129 -4.40 -8.45 -7.60
C GLY A 129 -4.19 -9.42 -8.75
N SER A 130 -4.53 -10.69 -8.56
CA SER A 130 -4.44 -11.71 -9.60
C SER A 130 -5.33 -11.38 -10.80
N LEU A 131 -6.55 -10.88 -10.58
CA LEU A 131 -7.47 -10.46 -11.64
C LEU A 131 -6.88 -9.34 -12.52
N ILE A 132 -6.17 -8.38 -11.91
CA ILE A 132 -5.61 -7.25 -12.66
C ILE A 132 -4.43 -7.70 -13.52
N VAL A 133 -3.51 -8.50 -12.98
CA VAL A 133 -2.38 -9.06 -13.75
C VAL A 133 -2.89 -9.93 -14.89
N ASP A 134 -3.91 -10.73 -14.61
CA ASP A 134 -4.57 -11.58 -15.60
C ASP A 134 -5.21 -10.77 -16.73
N THR A 135 -5.94 -9.71 -16.39
CA THR A 135 -6.53 -8.78 -17.37
C THR A 135 -5.46 -8.10 -18.23
N MET A 136 -4.35 -7.65 -17.62
CA MET A 136 -3.26 -6.97 -18.33
C MET A 136 -2.55 -7.92 -19.31
N THR A 137 -2.29 -9.16 -18.89
CA THR A 137 -1.64 -10.18 -19.72
C THR A 137 -2.56 -10.77 -20.80
N ALA A 138 -3.88 -10.66 -20.63
CA ALA A 138 -4.87 -11.02 -21.64
C ALA A 138 -5.22 -9.89 -22.62
N GLY A 139 -4.43 -8.80 -22.66
CA GLY A 139 -4.64 -7.66 -23.55
C GLY A 139 -5.86 -6.80 -23.19
N GLY A 140 -6.23 -6.75 -21.91
CA GLY A 140 -7.36 -5.97 -21.40
C GLY A 140 -8.69 -6.71 -21.38
N LYS A 141 -8.73 -8.00 -21.75
CA LYS A 141 -9.95 -8.81 -21.67
C LYS A 141 -10.35 -9.02 -20.21
N ILE A 142 -11.59 -8.66 -19.89
CA ILE A 142 -12.14 -8.77 -18.52
C ILE A 142 -12.56 -10.21 -18.20
N SER A 143 -12.95 -10.98 -19.22
CA SER A 143 -13.33 -12.39 -19.09
C SER A 143 -12.18 -13.28 -19.54
N THR A 144 -11.35 -13.68 -18.60
CA THR A 144 -10.21 -14.60 -18.78
C THR A 144 -10.54 -16.01 -18.24
N PRO A 145 -9.88 -17.07 -18.74
CA PRO A 145 -10.05 -18.40 -18.20
C PRO A 145 -9.66 -18.50 -16.72
N VAL A 146 -10.46 -19.19 -15.92
CA VAL A 146 -10.22 -19.34 -14.47
C VAL A 146 -8.84 -19.93 -14.17
N ILE A 147 -8.33 -20.82 -15.03
CA ILE A 147 -7.00 -21.44 -14.89
C ILE A 147 -5.88 -20.38 -14.98
N GLN A 148 -6.02 -19.38 -15.85
CA GLN A 148 -5.05 -18.29 -16.01
C GLN A 148 -5.00 -17.43 -14.74
N ARG A 149 -6.17 -17.12 -14.17
CA ARG A 149 -6.26 -16.42 -12.88
C ARG A 149 -5.63 -17.20 -11.72
N ILE A 150 -5.89 -18.51 -11.66
CA ILE A 150 -5.28 -19.39 -10.63
C ILE A 150 -3.75 -19.39 -10.79
N PHE A 151 -3.24 -19.49 -12.01
CA PHE A 151 -1.81 -19.39 -12.29
C PHE A 151 -1.21 -18.11 -11.73
N TRP A 152 -1.80 -16.95 -12.02
CA TRP A 152 -1.31 -15.66 -11.51
C TRP A 152 -1.40 -15.55 -9.99
N CYS A 153 -2.48 -16.04 -9.38
CA CYS A 153 -2.64 -16.07 -7.93
C CYS A 153 -1.53 -16.90 -7.26
N VAL A 154 -1.26 -18.11 -7.76
CA VAL A 154 -0.21 -18.99 -7.24
C VAL A 154 1.19 -18.39 -7.48
N ALA A 155 1.44 -17.85 -8.67
CA ALA A 155 2.73 -17.24 -9.00
C ALA A 155 3.06 -16.04 -8.09
N LEU A 156 2.09 -15.15 -7.87
CA LEU A 156 2.24 -14.02 -6.94
C LEU A 156 2.49 -14.49 -5.50
N GLY A 157 1.77 -15.53 -5.06
CA GLY A 157 1.99 -16.14 -3.74
C GLY A 157 3.38 -16.74 -3.58
N LEU A 158 3.88 -17.47 -4.59
CA LEU A 158 5.22 -18.04 -4.59
C LEU A 158 6.31 -16.96 -4.58
N ILE A 159 6.13 -15.86 -5.33
CA ILE A 159 7.04 -14.72 -5.28
C ILE A 159 7.07 -14.12 -3.87
N GLY A 160 5.90 -13.93 -3.26
CA GLY A 160 5.80 -13.45 -1.88
C GLY A 160 6.55 -14.35 -0.89
N ILE A 161 6.33 -15.67 -0.97
CA ILE A 161 7.04 -16.66 -0.13
C ILE A 161 8.55 -16.58 -0.36
N ALA A 162 9.00 -16.51 -1.62
CA ALA A 162 10.42 -16.44 -1.95
C ALA A 162 11.08 -15.17 -1.38
N LEU A 163 10.41 -14.01 -1.45
CA LEU A 163 10.91 -12.76 -0.89
C LEU A 163 10.98 -12.81 0.64
N LEU A 164 9.95 -13.37 1.29
CA LEU A 164 9.93 -13.54 2.73
C LEU A 164 11.07 -14.44 3.21
N LEU A 165 11.30 -15.57 2.53
CA LEU A 165 12.41 -16.48 2.85
C LEU A 165 13.79 -15.91 2.50
N GLY A 166 13.88 -15.10 1.44
CA GLY A 166 15.16 -14.55 0.97
C GLY A 166 15.69 -13.37 1.78
N GLY A 167 14.82 -12.64 2.50
CA GLY A 167 15.24 -11.54 3.37
C GLY A 167 14.11 -10.78 4.04
N GLY A 168 12.87 -11.27 4.00
CA GLY A 168 11.75 -10.64 4.70
C GLY A 168 11.40 -9.25 4.14
N LEU A 169 11.16 -8.31 5.06
CA LEU A 169 10.76 -6.94 4.72
C LEU A 169 11.77 -6.23 3.81
N SER A 170 13.07 -6.39 4.04
CA SER A 170 14.10 -5.70 3.25
C SER A 170 14.10 -6.15 1.79
N SER A 171 13.90 -7.45 1.53
CA SER A 171 13.74 -7.99 0.18
C SER A 171 12.50 -7.43 -0.53
N ILE A 172 11.38 -7.30 0.19
CA ILE A 172 10.15 -6.73 -0.35
C ILE A 172 10.35 -5.23 -0.66
N GLN A 173 11.01 -4.48 0.23
CA GLN A 173 11.33 -3.07 0.02
C GLN A 173 12.22 -2.86 -1.21
N ALA A 174 13.27 -3.68 -1.35
CA ALA A 174 14.16 -3.64 -2.49
C ALA A 174 13.44 -3.91 -3.82
N LEU A 175 12.53 -4.91 -3.86
CA LEU A 175 11.74 -5.20 -5.04
C LEU A 175 10.79 -4.04 -5.40
N ALA A 176 10.14 -3.43 -4.41
CA ALA A 176 9.28 -2.26 -4.64
C ALA A 176 10.07 -1.09 -5.24
N LEU A 177 11.26 -0.81 -4.71
CA LEU A 177 12.16 0.22 -5.25
C LEU A 177 12.60 -0.09 -6.69
N ALA A 178 13.03 -1.33 -6.95
CA ALA A 178 13.50 -1.76 -8.26
C ALA A 178 12.40 -1.66 -9.34
N THR A 179 11.15 -1.99 -8.99
CA THR A 179 10.01 -1.95 -9.91
C THR A 179 9.43 -0.54 -10.09
N ALA A 180 9.48 0.30 -9.05
CA ALA A 180 8.96 1.66 -9.12
C ALA A 180 9.74 2.57 -10.05
N PHE A 181 11.07 2.41 -10.13
CA PHE A 181 11.92 3.24 -10.98
C PHE A 181 11.49 3.22 -12.47
N PRO A 182 11.44 2.07 -13.16
CA PRO A 182 11.00 2.03 -14.55
C PRO A 182 9.53 2.45 -14.69
N PHE A 183 8.69 2.12 -13.71
CA PHE A 183 7.27 2.48 -13.74
C PHE A 183 7.03 3.99 -13.61
N SER A 184 7.89 4.71 -12.88
CA SER A 184 7.82 6.17 -12.76
C SER A 184 7.97 6.88 -14.12
N LEU A 185 8.82 6.35 -15.02
CA LEU A 185 8.96 6.87 -16.39
C LEU A 185 7.65 6.69 -17.17
N ILE A 186 6.99 5.55 -17.01
CA ILE A 186 5.68 5.28 -17.63
C ILE A 186 4.65 6.26 -17.10
N MET A 187 4.63 6.54 -15.79
CA MET A 187 3.71 7.52 -15.21
C MET A 187 3.90 8.93 -15.79
N PHE A 188 5.14 9.39 -16.01
CA PHE A 188 5.37 10.67 -16.68
C PHE A 188 4.78 10.70 -18.09
N LEU A 189 4.93 9.61 -18.86
CA LEU A 189 4.30 9.49 -20.18
C LEU A 189 2.77 9.50 -20.08
N MET A 190 2.20 8.83 -19.07
CA MET A 190 0.76 8.84 -18.81
C MET A 190 0.23 10.23 -18.47
N MET A 191 0.99 11.05 -17.71
CA MET A 191 0.61 12.43 -17.42
C MET A 191 0.54 13.27 -18.69
N VAL A 192 1.52 13.14 -19.58
CA VAL A 192 1.53 13.83 -20.89
C VAL A 192 0.36 13.36 -21.75
N SER A 193 0.14 12.04 -21.83
CA SER A 193 -0.97 11.44 -22.58
C SER A 193 -2.33 11.93 -22.08
N LEU A 194 -2.54 11.96 -20.75
CA LEU A 194 -3.76 12.46 -20.14
C LEU A 194 -3.98 13.94 -20.44
N PHE A 195 -2.94 14.75 -20.35
CA PHE A 195 -3.02 16.18 -20.67
C PHE A 195 -3.41 16.42 -22.14
N LEU A 196 -2.79 15.69 -23.07
CA LEU A 196 -3.12 15.76 -24.49
C LEU A 196 -4.55 15.29 -24.76
N GLY A 197 -4.98 14.18 -24.13
CA GLY A 197 -6.33 13.65 -24.24
C GLY A 197 -7.39 14.65 -23.79
N LEU A 198 -7.24 15.22 -22.58
CA LEU A 198 -8.16 16.23 -22.05
C LEU A 198 -8.17 17.52 -22.88
N ARG A 199 -7.04 17.90 -23.49
CA ARG A 199 -6.98 19.08 -24.37
C ARG A 199 -7.66 18.83 -25.73
N SER A 200 -7.67 17.59 -26.21
CA SER A 200 -8.30 17.21 -27.47
C SER A 200 -9.82 17.05 -27.37
N GLU A 201 -10.35 16.95 -26.16
CA GLU A 201 -11.78 16.79 -25.90
C GLU A 201 -12.52 18.11 -26.20
N ALA A 202 -13.58 18.04 -27.00
CA ALA A 202 -14.45 19.19 -27.26
C ALA A 202 -15.23 19.51 -25.97
N ARG A 203 -15.23 20.79 -25.58
CA ARG A 203 -15.90 21.27 -24.35
C ARG A 203 -17.41 21.10 -24.38
#